data_AF-A0A920LL87-F1
#
_entry.id   AF-A0A920LL87-F1
#
_cell.length_a   1.000
_cell.length_b   1.000
_cell.length_c   1.000
_cell.angle_alpha   90.00
_cell.angle_beta   90.00
_cell.angle_gamma   90.00
#
_symmetry.space_group_name_H-M   'P 1'
#
loop_
_entity.id
_entity.type
_entity.pdbx_description
1 polymer ?
#
loop_
_entity_poly.entity_id
_entity_poly.type
_entity_poly.pdbx_seq_one_letter_code
_entity_poly.pdbx_strand_id
1 'polypeptide(L)' 'MKHDSKSQIQPITIDPITGEYKLTIPEWMMNEYGWYEGLNLEWFIDIDGIHILEEEE' A
#
# COMPACT_ATOMS: atom_id res chain seq x y z
N MET A 1 -10.21 23.01 0.08
CA MET A 1 -9.37 22.59 1.23
C MET A 1 -8.01 22.23 0.66
N LYS A 2 -6.91 22.66 1.28
CA LYS A 2 -5.57 22.38 0.78
C LYS A 2 -5.31 20.87 0.89
N HIS A 3 -4.98 20.22 -0.22
CA HIS A 3 -4.44 18.86 -0.18
C HIS A 3 -3.04 18.98 0.40
N ASP A 4 -2.91 18.85 1.72
CA ASP A 4 -1.61 18.58 2.32
C ASP A 4 -1.15 17.23 1.80
N SER A 5 -0.04 17.20 1.08
CA SER A 5 0.58 15.96 0.60
C SER A 5 0.92 15.09 1.80
N LYS A 6 0.08 14.09 2.10
CA LYS A 6 0.29 13.18 3.23
C LYS A 6 1.37 12.18 2.85
N SER A 7 2.61 12.45 3.27
CA SER A 7 3.70 11.49 3.19
C SER A 7 3.91 10.84 4.56
N GLN A 8 4.06 9.52 4.57
CA GLN A 8 4.33 8.76 5.79
C GLN A 8 5.41 7.72 5.52
N ILE A 9 6.40 7.65 6.40
CA ILE A 9 7.45 6.62 6.37
C ILE A 9 6.95 5.45 7.22
N GLN A 10 6.91 4.26 6.63
CA GLN A 10 6.56 3.01 7.31
C GLN A 10 7.75 2.05 7.26
N PRO A 11 8.12 1.39 8.36
CA PRO A 11 9.13 0.35 8.33
C PRO A 11 8.60 -0.92 7.64
N ILE A 12 9.48 -1.63 6.94
CA ILE A 12 9.22 -3.03 6.58
C ILE A 12 9.32 -3.86 7.86
N THR A 13 8.32 -4.69 8.11
CA THR A 13 8.30 -5.65 9.21
C THR A 13 8.42 -7.07 8.68
N ILE A 14 8.89 -7.99 9.52
CA ILE A 14 9.00 -9.41 9.17
C ILE A 14 8.08 -10.17 10.12
N ASP A 15 7.17 -10.98 9.58
CA ASP A 15 6.38 -11.90 10.37
C ASP A 15 7.31 -12.96 11.01
N PRO A 16 7.33 -13.10 12.34
CA PRO A 16 8.27 -14.00 13.01
C PRO A 16 7.95 -15.49 12.83
N ILE A 17 6.76 -15.83 12.32
CA ILE A 17 6.31 -17.21 12.11
C ILE A 17 6.53 -17.61 10.64
N THR A 18 6.09 -16.78 9.70
CA THR A 18 6.16 -17.11 8.26
C THR A 18 7.44 -16.60 7.60
N GLY A 19 8.11 -15.61 8.18
CA GLY A 19 9.26 -14.93 7.58
C GLY A 19 8.87 -13.95 6.47
N GLU A 20 7.57 -13.68 6.28
CA GLU A 20 7.08 -12.78 5.24
C GLU A 20 7.37 -11.32 5.56
N TYR A 21 7.81 -10.58 4.55
CA TYR A 21 7.94 -9.13 4.63
C TYR A 21 6.57 -8.48 4.50
N LYS A 22 6.24 -7.60 5.45
CA LYS A 22 4.97 -6.90 5.51
C LYS A 22 5.20 -5.40 5.59
N LEU A 23 4.41 -4.66 4.81
CA LEU A 23 4.27 -3.21 4.91
C LEU A 23 2.92 -2.87 5.51
N THR A 24 2.90 -1.91 6.43
CA THR A 24 1.64 -1.34 6.92
C THR A 24 1.16 -0.29 5.93
N ILE A 25 -0.04 -0.47 5.38
CA ILE A 25 -0.70 0.53 4.53
C ILE A 25 -1.27 1.64 5.43
N PRO A 26 -0.86 2.90 5.29
CA PRO A 26 -1.47 4.03 5.96
C PRO A 26 -2.99 4.09 5.81
N GLU A 27 -3.68 4.42 6.91
CA GLU A 27 -5.13 4.54 6.96
C GLU A 27 -5.69 5.52 5.92
N TRP A 28 -4.97 6.61 5.65
CA TRP A 28 -5.43 7.59 4.67
C TRP A 28 -5.47 7.02 3.25
N MET A 29 -4.58 6.09 2.87
CA MET A 29 -4.65 5.43 1.57
C MET A 29 -5.88 4.52 1.49
N MET A 30 -6.15 3.75 2.56
CA MET A 30 -7.36 2.91 2.63
C MET A 30 -8.62 3.75 2.43
N ASN A 31 -8.70 4.91 3.08
CA ASN A 31 -9.85 5.81 2.97
C ASN A 31 -9.94 6.55 1.63
N GLU A 32 -8.81 6.95 1.05
CA GLU A 32 -8.76 7.72 -0.20
C GLU A 32 -9.08 6.85 -1.42
N TYR A 33 -8.56 5.62 -1.46
CA TYR A 33 -8.82 4.67 -2.53
C TYR A 33 -10.03 3.76 -2.26
N GLY A 34 -10.60 3.80 -1.05
CA GLY A 34 -11.74 2.95 -0.70
C GLY A 34 -11.40 1.46 -0.56
N TRP A 35 -10.12 1.15 -0.30
CA TRP A 35 -9.65 -0.22 -0.13
C TRP A 35 -10.20 -0.86 1.14
N TYR A 36 -10.31 -2.18 1.13
CA TYR A 36 -10.85 -2.97 2.23
C TYR A 36 -10.13 -4.32 2.35
N GLU A 37 -10.31 -4.98 3.49
CA GLU A 37 -9.73 -6.30 3.74
C GLU A 37 -10.26 -7.35 2.75
N GLY A 38 -9.35 -8.06 2.09
CA GLY A 38 -9.68 -9.06 1.06
C GLY A 38 -9.68 -8.52 -0.37
N LEU A 39 -9.47 -7.21 -0.57
CA LEU A 39 -9.17 -6.65 -1.88
C LEU A 39 -7.79 -7.13 -2.36
N ASN A 40 -7.71 -7.54 -3.63
CA ASN A 40 -6.44 -7.83 -4.27
C ASN A 40 -5.83 -6.56 -4.87
N LEU A 41 -4.55 -6.36 -4.61
CA LEU A 41 -3.77 -5.27 -5.19
C LEU A 41 -2.65 -5.85 -6.03
N GLU A 42 -2.48 -5.34 -7.24
CA GLU A 42 -1.34 -5.63 -8.11
C GLU A 42 -0.20 -4.66 -7.81
N TRP A 43 1.01 -5.22 -7.70
CA TRP A 43 2.24 -4.45 -7.60
C TRP A 43 3.01 -4.60 -8.90
N PHE A 44 3.33 -3.49 -9.55
CA PHE A 44 4.23 -3.50 -10.70
C PHE A 44 5.30 -2.43 -10.58
N ILE A 45 6.41 -2.67 -11.29
CA ILE A 45 7.60 -1.83 -11.25
C ILE A 45 7.93 -1.42 -12.68
N ASP A 46 8.14 -0.12 -12.88
CA ASP A 46 8.60 0.44 -14.16
C ASP A 46 9.71 1.49 -13.94
N ILE A 47 9.95 2.33 -14.96
CA ILE A 47 10.97 3.38 -14.93
C ILE A 47 10.65 4.52 -13.94
N ASP A 48 9.37 4.72 -13.62
CA ASP A 48 8.87 5.81 -12.78
C ASP A 48 8.75 5.38 -11.31
N GLY A 49 8.72 4.07 -11.05
CA GLY A 49 8.90 3.52 -9.72
C GLY A 49 8.07 2.27 -9.45
N ILE A 50 7.57 2.19 -8.21
CA ILE A 50 6.69 1.12 -7.74
C ILE A 50 5.28 1.67 -7.75
N HIS A 51 4.37 0.93 -8.38
CA HIS A 51 2.96 1.26 -8.49
C HIS A 51 2.12 0.16 -7.83
N ILE A 52 1.03 0.58 -7.21
CA ILE A 52 0.08 -0.30 -6.55
C ILE A 52 -1.30 0.06 -7.10
N LEU A 53 -1.97 -0.91 -7.73
CA LEU A 53 -3.28 -0.74 -8.34
C LEU A 53 -4.24 -1.82 -7.82
N GLU A 54 -5.54 -1.55 -7.93
CA GLU A 54 -6.55 -2.58 -7.77
C GLU A 54 -6.44 -3.57 -8.92
N GLU A 55 -6.59 -4.87 -8.63
CA GLU A 55 -6.71 -5.89 -9.67
C GLU A 55 -8.04 -5.66 -10.42
N GLU A 56 -7.96 -5.17 -11.66
CA GLU A 56 -9.11 -5.14 -12.57
C GLU A 56 -9.29 -6.55 -13.16
N GLU A 57 -10.39 -7.24 -12.83
CA GLU A 57 -10.79 -8.51 -13.49
C GLU A 57 -10.99 -8.35 -15.01
#